data_AF-A0A7E4VLF4-F1
#
_entry.id   AF-A0A7E4VLF4-F1
#
_cell.length_a   1.000
_cell.length_b   1.000
_cell.length_c   1.000
_cell.angle_alpha   90.00
_cell.angle_beta   90.00
_cell.angle_gamma   90.00
#
_symmetry.space_group_name_H-M   'P 1'
#
loop_
_entity.id
_entity.type
_entity.pdbx_description
1 polymer ?
#
loop_
_entity_poly.entity_id
_entity_poly.type
_entity_poly.pdbx_seq_one_letter_code
_entity_poly.pdbx_strand_id
1 'polypeptide(L)'
;MHKDSDSFICCLLVLKLKPEETCETCGGGSVNNETKLPEVLVSCRDCGRSGHPTCFELSPNMVTSSKKFGWQCFECKSCTVCGKADNDDKLLFCDDCDRGFHCYCLTPALDAPPKGDWSCKPCKTKFSKKADKSAVKC
;
A
#
# COMPACT_ATOMS: atom_id res chain seq x y z
N MET A 1 -14.30 -31.47 -29.00
CA MET A 1 -14.96 -30.47 -29.88
C MET A 1 -15.98 -29.73 -29.06
N HIS A 2 -15.73 -28.47 -28.72
CA HIS A 2 -16.66 -27.36 -28.42
C HIS A 2 -15.72 -26.15 -28.20
N LYS A 3 -15.10 -25.66 -29.28
CA LYS A 3 -15.49 -24.50 -30.12
C LYS A 3 -15.50 -23.19 -29.34
N ASP A 4 -14.49 -22.39 -29.67
CA ASP A 4 -14.25 -20.99 -29.30
C ASP A 4 -15.41 -20.06 -29.70
N SER A 5 -15.77 -19.15 -28.78
CA SER A 5 -16.51 -17.89 -28.97
C SER A 5 -16.73 -17.36 -27.55
N ASP A 6 -16.32 -16.18 -27.09
CA ASP A 6 -16.34 -14.91 -27.79
C ASP A 6 -15.55 -13.86 -27.01
N SER A 7 -14.68 -13.16 -27.73
CA SER A 7 -13.94 -11.97 -27.36
C SER A 7 -14.83 -10.72 -27.16
N PHE A 8 -15.95 -10.83 -26.43
CA PHE A 8 -16.93 -9.74 -26.26
C PHE A 8 -17.13 -9.24 -24.81
N ILE A 9 -16.37 -9.72 -23.82
CA ILE A 9 -16.44 -9.19 -22.43
C ILE A 9 -15.33 -8.16 -22.21
N CYS A 10 -15.23 -7.15 -23.08
CA CYS A 10 -14.15 -6.16 -23.04
C CYS A 10 -14.58 -4.78 -22.48
N CYS A 11 -15.85 -4.53 -22.12
CA CYS A 11 -16.23 -3.14 -21.77
C CYS A 11 -17.27 -2.88 -20.64
N LEU A 12 -17.79 -3.85 -19.88
CA LEU A 12 -18.88 -3.57 -18.91
C LEU A 12 -18.76 -4.18 -17.50
N LEU A 13 -17.63 -4.75 -17.11
CA LEU A 13 -17.44 -5.27 -15.75
C LEU A 13 -16.15 -4.71 -15.14
N VAL A 14 -16.17 -3.44 -14.74
CA VAL A 14 -15.36 -3.04 -13.56
C VAL A 14 -16.06 -3.69 -12.37
N LEU A 15 -15.85 -5.00 -12.16
CA LEU A 15 -16.19 -5.64 -10.89
C LEU A 15 -15.40 -4.87 -9.84
N LYS A 16 -16.05 -3.92 -9.14
CA LYS A 16 -15.46 -3.34 -7.93
C LYS A 16 -15.33 -4.50 -6.97
N LEU A 17 -14.10 -5.02 -6.84
CA LEU A 17 -13.80 -6.09 -5.92
C LEU A 17 -14.19 -5.60 -4.52
N LYS A 18 -15.05 -6.38 -3.85
CA LYS A 18 -15.58 -6.02 -2.55
C LYS A 18 -14.46 -6.18 -1.51
N PRO A 19 -14.28 -5.22 -0.59
CA PRO A 19 -13.40 -5.41 0.56
C PRO A 19 -13.80 -6.66 1.36
N GLU A 20 -12.81 -7.45 1.75
CA GLU A 20 -12.98 -8.53 2.73
C GLU A 20 -13.32 -7.95 4.11
N GLU A 21 -14.19 -8.64 4.84
CA GLU A 21 -14.65 -8.19 6.17
C GLU A 21 -13.79 -8.70 7.32
N THR A 22 -12.75 -9.47 7.01
CA THR A 22 -11.83 -10.09 7.96
C THR A 22 -10.37 -9.80 7.61
N CYS A 23 -9.53 -9.73 8.61
CA CYS A 23 -8.09 -9.58 8.49
C CYS A 23 -7.43 -10.87 7.99
N GLU A 24 -6.64 -10.78 6.91
CA GLU A 24 -5.89 -11.90 6.32
C GLU A 24 -4.89 -12.53 7.31
N THR A 25 -4.33 -11.74 8.23
CA THR A 25 -3.30 -12.20 9.17
C THR A 25 -3.89 -12.93 10.39
N CYS A 26 -4.93 -12.37 11.02
CA CYS A 26 -5.43 -12.85 12.32
C CYS A 26 -6.87 -13.38 12.27
N GLY A 27 -7.55 -13.28 11.13
CA GLY A 27 -8.96 -13.67 10.95
C GLY A 27 -9.98 -12.78 11.65
N GLY A 28 -9.56 -11.68 12.28
CA GLY A 28 -10.44 -10.77 13.02
C GLY A 28 -11.14 -9.75 12.11
N GLY A 29 -12.38 -9.37 12.45
CA GLY A 29 -13.13 -8.32 11.73
C GLY A 29 -12.82 -6.92 12.26
N SER A 30 -13.78 -6.29 12.95
CA SER A 30 -13.60 -4.99 13.62
C SER A 30 -12.71 -5.01 14.87
N VAL A 31 -12.27 -6.20 15.28
CA VAL A 31 -11.37 -6.43 16.42
C VAL A 31 -10.16 -7.20 15.91
N ASN A 32 -8.98 -6.76 16.32
CA ASN A 32 -7.74 -7.45 16.05
C ASN A 32 -7.61 -8.65 17.00
N ASN A 33 -7.52 -9.86 16.43
CA ASN A 33 -7.47 -11.09 17.22
C ASN A 33 -6.12 -11.27 17.94
N GLU A 34 -5.06 -10.59 17.55
CA GLU A 34 -3.77 -10.62 18.25
C GLU A 34 -3.77 -9.67 19.44
N THR A 35 -4.12 -8.40 19.23
CA THR A 35 -4.10 -7.38 20.28
C THR A 35 -5.35 -7.38 21.17
N LYS A 36 -6.43 -8.03 20.72
CA LYS A 36 -7.77 -8.02 21.33
C LYS A 36 -8.41 -6.63 21.42
N LEU A 37 -7.95 -5.68 20.61
CA LEU A 37 -8.45 -4.31 20.59
C LEU A 37 -9.27 -4.02 19.32
N PRO A 38 -10.25 -3.11 19.38
CA PRO A 38 -10.94 -2.62 18.19
C PRO A 38 -9.96 -1.94 17.23
N GLU A 39 -9.98 -2.37 15.97
CA GLU A 39 -9.12 -1.82 14.94
C GLU A 39 -9.81 -1.96 13.59
N VAL A 40 -9.87 -0.86 12.83
CA VAL A 40 -10.56 -0.83 11.55
C VAL A 40 -9.63 -1.35 10.46
N LEU A 41 -10.13 -2.26 9.64
CA LEU A 41 -9.38 -2.83 8.51
C LEU A 41 -9.01 -1.76 7.48
N VAL A 42 -7.81 -1.90 6.91
CA VAL A 42 -7.47 -1.32 5.61
C VAL A 42 -7.71 -2.38 4.54
N SER A 43 -8.18 -1.96 3.36
CA SER A 43 -8.53 -2.87 2.28
C SER A 43 -7.81 -2.47 1.00
N CYS A 44 -7.24 -3.45 0.31
CA CYS A 44 -6.60 -3.25 -0.98
C CYS A 44 -7.65 -2.83 -2.01
N ARG A 45 -7.41 -1.69 -2.66
CA ARG A 45 -8.33 -1.15 -3.66
C ARG A 45 -8.45 -2.03 -4.92
N ASP A 46 -7.46 -2.89 -5.18
CA ASP A 46 -7.39 -3.68 -6.41
C ASP A 46 -7.82 -5.13 -6.22
N CYS A 47 -7.62 -5.75 -5.05
CA CYS A 47 -7.98 -7.16 -4.83
C CYS A 47 -9.02 -7.38 -3.71
N GLY A 48 -9.31 -6.36 -2.90
CA GLY A 48 -10.26 -6.47 -1.79
C GLY A 48 -9.69 -7.09 -0.50
N ARG A 49 -8.50 -7.73 -0.53
CA ARG A 49 -7.85 -8.25 0.67
C ARG A 49 -7.72 -7.18 1.74
N SER A 50 -8.03 -7.57 2.97
CA SER A 50 -8.12 -6.64 4.09
C SER A 50 -7.30 -7.11 5.28
N GLY A 51 -6.84 -6.16 6.08
CA GLY A 51 -6.07 -6.43 7.28
C GLY A 51 -6.08 -5.28 8.25
N HIS A 52 -5.84 -5.58 9.52
CA HIS A 52 -5.61 -4.55 10.52
C HIS A 52 -4.31 -3.81 10.21
N PRO A 53 -4.26 -2.47 10.26
CA PRO A 53 -3.04 -1.71 10.11
C PRO A 53 -1.86 -2.26 10.90
N THR A 54 -2.04 -2.63 12.17
CA THR A 54 -0.97 -3.18 12.99
C THR A 54 -0.56 -4.60 12.57
N CYS A 55 -1.47 -5.44 12.09
CA CYS A 55 -1.14 -6.76 11.53
C CYS A 55 -0.30 -6.66 10.25
N PHE A 56 -0.43 -5.56 9.50
CA PHE A 56 0.38 -5.25 8.31
C PHE A 56 1.51 -4.25 8.59
N GLU A 57 1.82 -3.99 9.87
CA GLU A 57 2.89 -3.07 10.30
C GLU A 57 2.78 -1.65 9.70
N LEU A 58 1.56 -1.20 9.38
CA LEU A 58 1.32 0.11 8.80
C LEU A 58 1.41 1.21 9.86
N SER A 59 2.27 2.20 9.62
CA SER A 59 2.41 3.36 10.48
C SER A 59 1.16 4.28 10.43
N PRO A 60 0.93 5.16 11.43
CA PRO A 60 -0.16 6.12 11.39
C PRO A 60 -0.16 7.03 10.14
N ASN A 61 1.03 7.36 9.64
CA ASN A 61 1.20 8.13 8.40
C ASN A 61 0.71 7.32 7.18
N MET A 62 1.04 6.02 7.15
CA MET A 62 0.55 5.11 6.12
C MET A 62 -0.97 4.99 6.18
N VAL A 63 -1.58 4.73 7.34
CA VAL A 63 -3.04 4.64 7.50
C VAL A 63 -3.75 5.92 7.05
N THR A 64 -3.21 7.08 7.42
CA THR A 64 -3.75 8.38 6.98
C THR A 64 -3.68 8.54 5.47
N SER A 65 -2.61 8.04 4.85
CA SER A 65 -2.42 8.10 3.41
C SER A 65 -3.29 7.08 2.66
N SER A 66 -3.45 5.88 3.20
CA SER A 66 -4.32 4.81 2.69
C SER A 66 -5.75 5.30 2.49
N LYS A 67 -6.31 6.00 3.47
CA LYS A 67 -7.65 6.62 3.36
C LYS A 67 -7.76 7.65 2.23
N LYS A 68 -6.67 8.35 1.93
CA LYS A 68 -6.66 9.43 0.93
C LYS A 68 -6.42 8.94 -0.48
N PHE A 69 -5.54 7.96 -0.66
CA PHE A 69 -5.03 7.56 -1.99
C PHE A 69 -5.45 6.15 -2.42
N GLY A 70 -6.12 5.40 -1.54
CA GLY A 70 -6.44 4.00 -1.76
C GLY A 70 -5.19 3.14 -1.62
N TRP A 71 -5.15 2.33 -0.57
CA TRP A 71 -4.04 1.42 -0.33
C TRP A 71 -4.04 0.24 -1.30
N GLN A 72 -2.85 -0.24 -1.66
CA GLN A 72 -2.65 -1.48 -2.40
C GLN A 72 -1.89 -2.44 -1.48
N CYS A 73 -2.26 -3.72 -1.43
CA CYS A 73 -1.47 -4.72 -0.71
C CYS A 73 -0.11 -4.96 -1.39
N PHE A 74 0.75 -5.76 -0.78
CA PHE A 74 2.09 -6.03 -1.31
C PHE A 74 2.05 -6.69 -2.71
N GLU A 75 1.07 -7.57 -2.97
CA GLU A 75 0.93 -8.23 -4.28
C GLU A 75 0.36 -7.33 -5.38
N CYS A 76 -0.41 -6.30 -5.01
CA CYS A 76 -1.02 -5.37 -5.97
C CYS A 76 -0.23 -4.07 -6.09
N LYS A 77 0.91 -3.94 -5.41
CA LYS A 77 1.63 -2.68 -5.35
C LYS A 77 2.12 -2.30 -6.74
N SER A 78 1.81 -1.07 -7.14
CA SER A 78 2.22 -0.52 -8.43
C SER A 78 2.97 0.80 -8.26
N CYS A 79 3.83 1.12 -9.22
CA CYS A 79 4.49 2.40 -9.25
C CYS A 79 3.47 3.53 -9.46
N THR A 80 3.47 4.51 -8.56
CA THR A 80 2.58 5.68 -8.62
C THR A 80 2.82 6.55 -9.86
N VAL A 81 4.01 6.47 -10.47
CA VAL A 81 4.39 7.30 -11.62
C VAL A 81 3.98 6.66 -12.93
N CYS A 82 4.28 5.37 -13.14
CA CYS A 82 4.03 4.68 -14.41
C CYS A 82 2.83 3.72 -14.38
N GLY A 83 2.28 3.42 -13.20
CA GLY A 83 1.14 2.53 -13.01
C GLY A 83 1.46 1.03 -13.11
N LYS A 84 2.72 0.65 -13.37
CA LYS A 84 3.13 -0.75 -13.55
C LYS A 84 3.59 -1.39 -12.23
N ALA A 85 3.42 -2.70 -12.15
CA ALA A 85 3.88 -3.57 -11.07
C ALA A 85 4.96 -4.57 -11.58
N ASP A 86 5.77 -4.14 -12.56
CA ASP A 86 6.94 -4.89 -13.03
C ASP A 86 8.19 -4.46 -12.23
N ASN A 87 9.33 -5.15 -12.43
CA ASN A 87 10.63 -4.75 -11.84
C ASN A 87 10.57 -4.51 -10.31
N ASP A 88 9.98 -5.45 -9.58
CA ASP A 88 9.74 -5.34 -8.13
C ASP A 88 11.02 -5.15 -7.31
N ASP A 89 12.16 -5.65 -7.80
CA ASP A 89 13.49 -5.45 -7.22
C ASP A 89 13.92 -3.96 -7.18
N LYS A 90 13.27 -3.13 -8.00
CA LYS A 90 13.49 -1.68 -8.07
C LYS A 90 12.28 -0.87 -7.61
N LEU A 91 11.23 -1.51 -7.09
CA LEU A 91 10.02 -0.85 -6.63
C LEU A 91 10.12 -0.50 -5.15
N LEU A 92 10.28 0.79 -4.85
CA LEU A 92 10.37 1.30 -3.48
C LEU A 92 8.99 1.52 -2.88
N PHE A 93 8.84 1.18 -1.61
CA PHE A 93 7.67 1.55 -0.82
C PHE A 93 8.04 2.73 0.08
N CYS A 94 7.18 3.74 0.12
CA CYS A 94 7.42 4.91 0.96
C CYS A 94 7.05 4.63 2.42
N ASP A 95 7.95 4.83 3.38
CA ASP A 95 7.71 4.51 4.80
C ASP A 95 6.62 5.39 5.49
N ASP A 96 6.24 6.50 4.84
CA ASP A 96 5.16 7.37 5.32
C ASP A 96 3.79 7.16 4.63
N CYS A 97 3.72 6.47 3.49
CA CYS A 97 2.45 6.33 2.78
C CYS A 97 2.22 5.00 2.06
N ASP A 98 3.21 4.12 2.10
CA ASP A 98 3.21 2.79 1.52
C ASP A 98 2.89 2.77 0.01
N ARG A 99 3.09 3.89 -0.70
CA ARG A 99 2.95 3.95 -2.16
C ARG A 99 4.23 3.46 -2.83
N GLY A 100 4.06 2.74 -3.94
CA GLY A 100 5.15 2.20 -4.77
C GLY A 100 5.76 3.25 -5.70
N PHE A 101 7.08 3.21 -5.88
CA PHE A 101 7.83 4.05 -6.81
C PHE A 101 9.04 3.28 -7.35
N HIS A 102 9.13 3.06 -8.67
CA HIS A 102 10.37 2.56 -9.24
C HIS A 102 11.50 3.56 -9.03
N CYS A 103 12.69 3.08 -8.68
CA CYS A 103 13.90 3.89 -8.54
C CYS A 103 14.14 4.80 -9.77
N TYR A 104 13.94 4.26 -10.98
CA TYR A 104 14.12 4.98 -12.24
C TYR A 104 12.95 5.90 -12.63
N CYS A 105 11.78 5.75 -12.00
CA CYS A 105 10.65 6.65 -12.23
C CYS A 105 10.69 7.91 -11.34
N LEU A 106 11.64 7.98 -10.41
CA LEU A 106 11.83 9.14 -9.55
C LEU A 106 12.53 10.30 -10.29
N THR A 107 12.44 11.50 -9.72
CA THR A 107 13.16 12.67 -10.21
C THR A 107 13.85 13.38 -9.04
N PRO A 108 15.19 13.31 -8.93
CA PRO A 108 16.10 12.54 -9.77
C PRO A 108 15.88 11.02 -9.65
N ALA A 109 16.24 10.27 -10.70
CA ALA A 109 16.22 8.81 -10.67
C ALA A 109 17.25 8.29 -9.67
N LEU A 110 16.96 7.15 -9.05
CA LEU A 110 17.89 6.41 -8.20
C LEU A 110 18.42 5.20 -8.96
N ASP A 111 19.71 4.91 -8.81
CA ASP A 111 20.33 3.73 -9.44
C ASP A 111 19.97 2.43 -8.71
N ALA A 112 19.77 2.50 -7.39
CA ALA A 112 19.43 1.39 -6.53
C ALA A 112 18.56 1.85 -5.35
N PRO A 113 17.83 0.93 -4.70
CA PRO A 113 17.16 1.23 -3.44
C PRO A 113 18.11 1.83 -2.40
N PRO A 114 17.68 2.90 -1.68
CA PRO A 114 18.48 3.50 -0.62
C PRO A 114 18.64 2.54 0.56
N LYS A 115 19.68 2.74 1.37
CA LYS A 115 19.83 2.03 2.65
C LYS A 115 18.96 2.70 3.71
N GLY A 116 18.13 1.90 4.39
CA GLY A 116 17.22 2.37 5.44
C GLY A 116 16.00 3.09 4.88
N ASP A 117 15.34 3.86 5.73
CA ASP A 117 14.05 4.49 5.45
C ASP A 117 14.10 5.47 4.26
N TRP A 118 13.06 5.44 3.44
CA TRP A 118 12.84 6.33 2.33
C TRP A 118 11.40 6.86 2.27
N SER A 119 11.30 8.19 2.29
CA SER A 119 10.04 8.90 2.07
C SER A 119 9.97 9.50 0.66
N CYS A 120 8.85 9.29 -0.02
CA CYS A 120 8.55 9.93 -1.30
C CYS A 120 8.45 11.47 -1.16
N LYS A 121 8.66 12.21 -2.26
CA LYS A 121 8.63 13.69 -2.26
C LYS A 121 7.35 14.28 -1.64
N PRO A 122 6.13 13.80 -1.95
CA PRO A 122 4.92 14.30 -1.29
C PRO A 122 4.92 14.12 0.24
N CYS A 123 5.40 12.97 0.74
CA CYS A 123 5.48 12.71 2.17
C CYS A 123 6.56 13.55 2.85
N LYS A 124 7.70 13.75 2.20
CA LYS A 124 8.74 14.67 2.68
C LYS A 124 8.22 16.08 2.88
N THR A 125 7.24 16.56 2.11
CA THR A 125 6.62 17.87 2.31
C THR A 125 5.46 17.84 3.32
N LYS A 126 4.69 16.75 3.34
CA LYS A 126 3.50 16.62 4.20
C LYS A 126 3.85 16.32 5.66
N PHE A 127 4.87 15.47 5.86
CA PHE A 127 5.27 14.94 7.16
C PHE A 127 6.67 15.42 7.59
N SER A 128 7.30 16.33 6.83
CA SER A 128 8.56 16.98 7.24
C SER A 128 8.42 17.49 8.67
N LYS A 129 9.24 16.91 9.56
CA LYS A 129 9.34 17.26 10.97
C LYS A 129 9.35 18.78 11.09
N LYS A 130 8.40 19.39 11.81
CA LYS A 130 8.68 20.69 12.44
C LYS A 130 9.97 20.48 13.23
N ALA A 131 10.94 21.34 12.98
CA ALA A 131 12.27 21.25 13.57
C ALA A 131 12.19 21.10 15.09
N ASP A 132 13.04 20.20 15.59
CA ASP A 132 13.54 20.07 16.97
C ASP A 132 12.61 19.50 18.06
N LYS A 133 12.97 18.31 18.57
CA LYS A 133 13.41 18.11 19.97
C LYS A 133 13.89 16.67 20.20
N SER A 134 15.14 16.59 20.63
CA SER A 134 15.75 15.67 21.60
C SER A 134 15.42 14.17 21.61
N ALA A 135 16.51 13.39 21.55
CA ALA A 135 16.78 12.17 22.31
C ALA A 135 15.63 11.57 23.15
N VAL A 136 15.26 10.34 22.81
CA VAL A 136 14.98 9.30 23.81
C VAL A 136 15.71 8.04 23.38
N LYS A 137 16.83 7.79 24.07
CA LYS A 137 17.29 6.45 24.39
C LYS A 137 16.21 5.81 25.27
N CYS A 138 15.74 4.64 24.90
CA CYS A 138 15.54 3.58 25.87
C CYS A 138 16.43 2.42 25.43
#